data_AF-A0A1D2M730-F1
#
_entry.id   AF-A0A1D2M730-F1
#
_cell.length_a   1.000
_cell.length_b   1.000
_cell.length_c   1.000
_cell.angle_alpha   90.00
_cell.angle_beta   90.00
_cell.angle_gamma   90.00
#
_symmetry.space_group_name_H-M   'P 1'
#
loop_
_entity.id
_entity.type
_entity.pdbx_description
1 polymer ?
#
loop_
_entity_poly.entity_id
_entity_poly.type
_entity_poly.pdbx_seq_one_letter_code
_entity_poly.pdbx_strand_id
1 'polypeptide(L)'
;MKSVSFVAVTVYLAVMQWSECTNLPQHASSQGGSPRLVNLGTVDSKSYFSDQTHRNWTMAKTHCQSLGMDLATIITPAQITFLKNAYNTTTFVGHHWIDAKDSFE
;
A
#
# COMPACT_ATOMS: atom_id res chain seq x y z
N MET A 1 55.27 27.86 28.82
CA MET A 1 53.86 28.08 29.23
C MET A 1 53.07 28.53 28.01
N LYS A 2 52.04 27.75 27.66
CA LYS A 2 50.84 28.03 26.83
C LYS A 2 50.48 26.76 26.06
N SER A 3 49.66 25.93 26.70
CA SER A 3 48.95 24.80 26.12
C SER A 3 47.77 25.31 25.29
N VAL A 4 47.66 24.89 24.04
CA VAL A 4 46.43 25.05 23.24
C VAL A 4 46.04 23.68 22.69
N SER A 5 44.88 23.21 23.14
CA SER A 5 44.27 21.93 22.83
C SER A 5 43.80 21.87 21.37
N PHE A 6 44.25 20.88 20.61
CA PHE A 6 43.77 20.56 19.25
C PHE A 6 42.57 19.60 19.24
N VAL A 7 41.62 19.77 20.16
CA VAL A 7 40.37 18.97 20.18
C VAL A 7 39.34 19.50 19.17
N ALA A 8 39.63 20.60 18.46
CA ALA A 8 38.64 21.32 17.67
C ALA A 8 38.58 20.95 16.17
N VAL A 9 39.49 20.13 15.63
CA VAL A 9 39.54 19.88 14.16
C VAL A 9 38.82 18.59 13.74
N THR A 10 38.55 17.66 14.66
CA THR A 10 37.85 16.39 14.34
C THR A 10 36.33 16.51 14.27
N VAL A 11 35.74 17.68 14.55
CA VAL A 11 34.28 17.85 14.60
C VAL A 11 33.68 18.25 13.23
N TYR A 12 34.50 18.62 12.24
CA TYR A 12 33.99 19.26 11.02
C TYR A 12 33.66 18.34 9.83
N LEU A 13 33.81 17.02 9.93
CA LEU A 13 33.50 16.10 8.82
C LEU A 13 32.51 14.97 9.15
N ALA A 14 31.92 14.95 10.35
CA ALA A 14 30.93 13.94 10.72
C ALA A 14 29.47 14.39 10.56
N VAL A 15 29.20 15.47 9.82
CA VAL A 15 27.82 15.93 9.52
C VAL A 15 27.28 15.46 8.15
N MET A 16 27.96 14.53 7.49
CA MET A 16 27.30 13.66 6.51
C MET A 16 26.62 12.50 7.24
N GLN A 17 25.71 12.86 8.15
CA GLN A 17 24.77 11.93 8.73
C GLN A 17 23.71 11.67 7.66
N TRP A 18 23.92 10.61 6.89
CA TRP A 18 22.86 9.73 6.38
C TRP A 18 21.61 9.90 7.26
N SER A 19 20.57 10.46 6.66
CA SER A 19 19.29 10.68 7.31
C SER A 19 18.79 9.36 7.87
N GLU A 20 18.95 9.18 9.18
CA GLU A 20 18.27 8.15 9.95
C GLU A 20 16.78 8.50 9.89
N CYS A 21 16.08 7.96 8.89
CA CYS A 21 14.63 8.04 8.73
C CYS A 21 13.88 7.26 9.82
N THR A 22 14.35 7.28 11.08
CA THR A 22 13.84 6.41 12.14
C THR A 22 13.21 7.15 13.31
N ASN A 23 13.08 8.48 13.25
CA ASN A 23 12.25 9.22 14.20
C ASN A 23 11.40 10.28 13.50
N LEU A 24 10.55 9.82 12.58
CA LEU A 24 9.30 10.53 12.38
C LEU A 24 8.51 10.39 13.69
N PRO A 25 7.90 11.46 14.22
CA PRO A 25 6.76 11.28 15.10
C PRO A 25 5.84 10.28 14.40
N GLN A 26 5.27 9.33 15.12
CA GLN A 26 4.04 8.69 14.66
C GLN A 26 2.96 9.79 14.59
N HIS A 27 3.07 10.70 13.62
CA HIS A 27 1.91 11.15 12.91
C HIS A 27 1.31 9.85 12.45
N ALA A 28 0.28 9.43 13.19
CA ALA A 28 -0.65 8.43 12.73
C ALA A 28 -0.73 8.63 11.23
N SER A 29 -0.30 7.63 10.46
CA SER A 29 -0.75 7.51 9.09
C SER A 29 -2.23 7.83 9.23
N SER A 30 -2.67 8.98 8.73
CA SER A 30 -4.09 9.20 8.56
C SER A 30 -4.45 8.03 7.69
N GLN A 31 -5.01 6.99 8.33
CA GLN A 31 -5.46 5.81 7.64
C GLN A 31 -6.63 6.32 6.84
N GLY A 32 -6.31 6.87 5.66
CA GLY A 32 -7.20 6.95 4.53
C GLY A 32 -7.50 5.54 4.00
N GLY A 33 -6.84 4.51 4.54
CA GLY A 33 -7.23 3.12 4.40
C GLY A 33 -8.60 2.87 5.02
N SER A 34 -9.55 2.46 4.19
CA SER A 34 -10.86 1.97 4.65
C SER A 34 -10.64 0.94 5.76
N PRO A 35 -11.23 1.07 6.97
CA PRO A 35 -11.13 0.07 8.03
C PRO A 35 -11.74 -1.29 7.64
N ARG A 36 -12.29 -1.39 6.42
CA ARG A 36 -12.91 -2.56 5.83
C ARG A 36 -12.09 -3.19 4.70
N LEU A 37 -10.85 -2.74 4.50
CA LEU A 37 -9.94 -3.30 3.50
C LEU A 37 -9.28 -4.59 4.03
N VAL A 38 -9.59 -5.72 3.41
CA VAL A 38 -9.05 -7.05 3.74
C VAL A 38 -7.97 -7.42 2.72
N ASN A 39 -6.79 -7.82 3.20
CA ASN A 39 -5.73 -8.38 2.35
C ASN A 39 -6.05 -9.84 2.00
N LEU A 40 -6.19 -10.15 0.72
CA LEU A 40 -6.46 -11.51 0.23
C LEU A 40 -5.17 -12.32 0.00
N GLY A 41 -4.04 -11.64 -0.17
CA GLY A 41 -2.73 -12.23 -0.47
C GLY A 41 -2.14 -11.73 -1.80
N THR A 42 -1.11 -12.44 -2.28
CA THR A 42 -0.34 -12.05 -3.47
C THR A 42 -0.21 -13.21 -4.44
N VAL A 43 -0.40 -12.94 -5.73
CA VAL A 43 -0.22 -13.89 -6.85
C VAL A 43 0.33 -13.11 -8.05
N ASP A 44 1.27 -13.69 -8.80
CA ASP A 44 1.91 -13.05 -9.96
C ASP A 44 2.45 -11.63 -9.68
N SER A 45 3.06 -11.42 -8.51
CA SER A 45 3.56 -10.11 -8.05
C SER A 45 2.48 -9.01 -7.90
N LYS A 46 1.20 -9.39 -7.85
CA LYS A 46 0.07 -8.50 -7.55
C LYS A 46 -0.52 -8.84 -6.19
N SER A 47 -0.66 -7.85 -5.32
CA SER A 47 -1.38 -7.98 -4.05
C SER A 47 -2.84 -7.61 -4.25
N TYR A 48 -3.75 -8.46 -3.76
CA TYR A 48 -5.19 -8.28 -3.90
C TYR A 48 -5.83 -7.91 -2.57
N PHE A 49 -6.76 -6.96 -2.63
CA PHE A 49 -7.51 -6.49 -1.47
C PHE A 49 -9.01 -6.48 -1.78
N SER A 50 -9.81 -6.73 -0.75
CA SER A 50 -11.27 -6.62 -0.79
C SER A 50 -11.73 -5.48 0.11
N ASP A 51 -12.63 -4.61 -0.36
CA ASP A 51 -13.31 -3.62 0.47
C ASP A 51 -14.77 -4.03 0.66
N GLN A 52 -15.23 -4.07 1.92
CA GLN A 52 -16.60 -4.47 2.24
C GLN A 52 -17.62 -3.33 2.09
N THR A 53 -17.18 -2.15 1.63
CA THR A 53 -18.06 -0.99 1.43
C THR A 53 -18.74 -1.09 0.07
N HIS A 54 -20.08 -1.09 0.07
CA HIS A 54 -20.83 -1.08 -1.18
C HIS A 54 -20.68 0.27 -1.90
N ARG A 55 -20.11 0.21 -3.10
CA ARG A 55 -19.89 1.36 -3.99
C ARG A 55 -20.33 0.99 -5.41
N ASN A 56 -20.70 1.98 -6.21
CA ASN A 56 -20.76 1.78 -7.66
C ASN A 56 -19.33 1.66 -8.23
N TRP A 57 -19.22 1.18 -9.46
CA TRP A 57 -17.92 0.90 -10.08
C TRP A 57 -17.00 2.13 -10.11
N THR A 58 -17.50 3.30 -10.51
CA THR A 58 -16.71 4.54 -10.59
C THR A 58 -16.18 4.96 -9.22
N MET A 59 -17.02 4.93 -8.18
CA MET A 59 -16.59 5.25 -6.82
C MET A 59 -15.61 4.22 -6.26
N ALA A 60 -15.76 2.93 -6.60
CA ALA A 60 -14.81 1.90 -6.21
C ALA A 60 -13.43 2.16 -6.86
N LYS A 61 -13.41 2.52 -8.16
CA LYS A 61 -12.19 2.90 -8.88
C LYS A 61 -11.50 4.10 -8.25
N THR A 62 -12.22 5.20 -8.03
CA THR A 62 -11.67 6.39 -7.35
C THR A 62 -11.18 6.05 -5.95
N HIS A 63 -11.87 5.17 -5.22
CA HIS A 63 -11.44 4.75 -3.89
C HIS A 63 -10.12 3.98 -3.93
N CYS A 64 -9.97 2.97 -4.79
CA CYS A 64 -8.70 2.26 -4.94
C CYS A 64 -7.55 3.22 -5.29
N GLN A 65 -7.80 4.16 -6.22
CA GLN A 65 -6.81 5.16 -6.63
C GLN A 65 -6.41 6.11 -5.50
N SER A 66 -7.36 6.49 -4.63
CA SER A 66 -7.07 7.29 -3.44
C SER A 66 -6.14 6.60 -2.44
N LEU A 67 -6.04 5.27 -2.52
CA LEU A 67 -5.15 4.43 -1.71
C LEU A 67 -3.82 4.10 -2.41
N GLY A 68 -3.58 4.63 -3.62
CA GLY A 68 -2.43 4.27 -4.45
C GLY A 68 -2.53 2.86 -5.05
N MET A 69 -3.76 2.32 -5.17
CA MET A 69 -4.06 1.04 -5.81
C MET A 69 -4.94 1.26 -7.05
N ASP A 70 -5.17 0.21 -7.80
CA ASP A 70 -6.19 0.19 -8.87
C ASP A 70 -7.25 -0.88 -8.58
N LEU A 71 -8.38 -0.81 -9.28
CA LEU A 71 -9.34 -1.91 -9.26
C LEU A 71 -8.64 -3.19 -9.77
N ALA A 72 -9.02 -4.33 -9.19
CA ALA A 72 -8.36 -5.60 -9.48
C ALA A 72 -8.47 -5.96 -10.96
N THR A 73 -7.34 -6.35 -11.56
CA THR A 73 -7.27 -6.95 -12.90
C THR A 73 -7.00 -8.44 -12.78
N ILE A 74 -7.60 -9.22 -13.67
CA ILE A 74 -7.45 -10.68 -13.73
C ILE A 74 -7.02 -11.04 -15.15
N ILE A 75 -5.75 -11.36 -15.31
CA ILE A 75 -5.08 -11.55 -16.61
C ILE A 75 -4.62 -13.00 -16.78
N THR A 76 -4.37 -13.72 -15.68
CA THR A 76 -3.88 -15.10 -15.70
C THR A 76 -4.87 -16.09 -15.07
N PRO A 77 -4.85 -17.37 -15.49
CA PRO A 77 -5.60 -18.43 -14.80
C PRO A 77 -5.21 -18.59 -13.33
N ALA A 78 -3.96 -18.29 -12.97
CA ALA A 78 -3.48 -18.35 -11.59
C ALA A 78 -4.18 -17.31 -10.71
N GLN A 79 -4.37 -16.08 -11.22
CA GLN A 79 -5.06 -15.00 -10.49
C GLN A 79 -6.52 -15.35 -10.19
N ILE A 80 -7.27 -15.87 -11.17
CA ILE A 80 -8.66 -16.26 -10.92
C ILE A 80 -8.75 -17.47 -9.98
N THR A 81 -7.81 -18.41 -10.04
CA THR A 81 -7.75 -19.56 -9.13
C THR A 81 -7.46 -19.12 -7.71
N PHE A 82 -6.51 -18.20 -7.54
CA PHE A 82 -6.18 -17.57 -6.26
C PHE A 82 -7.41 -16.86 -5.64
N LEU A 83 -8.12 -16.03 -6.40
CA LEU A 83 -9.31 -15.34 -5.90
C LEU A 83 -10.44 -16.31 -5.53
N LYS A 84 -10.65 -17.37 -6.32
CA LYS A 84 -11.61 -18.43 -5.98
C LYS A 84 -11.26 -19.15 -4.68
N ASN A 85 -9.98 -19.39 -4.43
CA ASN A 85 -9.53 -20.03 -3.18
C ASN A 85 -9.59 -19.07 -1.99
N ALA A 86 -9.39 -17.77 -2.22
CA ALA A 86 -9.53 -16.73 -1.19
C ALA A 86 -11.00 -16.47 -0.81
N TYR A 87 -11.95 -16.87 -1.67
CA TYR A 87 -13.38 -16.69 -1.45
C TYR A 87 -13.81 -17.41 -0.16
N ASN A 88 -14.19 -16.65 0.86
CA ASN A 88 -14.62 -17.16 2.15
C ASN A 88 -15.83 -16.36 2.65
N THR A 89 -16.75 -17.01 3.37
CA THR A 89 -18.06 -16.47 3.77
C THR A 89 -18.03 -15.30 4.76
N THR A 90 -16.84 -14.84 5.18
CA THR A 90 -16.70 -13.82 6.23
C THR A 90 -16.02 -12.54 5.77
N THR A 91 -15.10 -12.60 4.81
CA THR A 91 -14.24 -11.46 4.45
C THR A 91 -14.16 -11.14 2.97
N PHE A 92 -14.44 -12.11 2.10
CA PHE A 92 -14.44 -11.94 0.64
C PHE A 92 -15.61 -12.72 0.04
N VAL A 93 -16.80 -12.09 0.04
CA VAL A 93 -18.09 -12.71 -0.35
C VAL A 93 -18.87 -11.91 -1.38
N GLY A 94 -19.62 -12.59 -2.23
CA GLY A 94 -20.52 -11.94 -3.19
C GLY A 94 -19.80 -11.28 -4.36
N HIS A 95 -20.48 -10.30 -4.97
CA HIS A 95 -20.00 -9.63 -6.18
C HIS A 95 -19.02 -8.50 -5.85
N HIS A 96 -17.89 -8.48 -6.56
CA HIS A 96 -16.86 -7.47 -6.41
C HIS A 96 -16.57 -6.82 -7.75
N TRP A 97 -16.36 -5.50 -7.73
CA TRP A 97 -15.93 -4.78 -8.93
C TRP A 97 -14.48 -5.12 -9.28
N ILE A 98 -14.23 -5.26 -10.58
CA ILE A 98 -12.90 -5.44 -11.17
C ILE A 98 -12.72 -4.38 -12.26
N ASP A 99 -11.47 -4.12 -12.66
CA ASP A 99 -11.16 -3.21 -13.78
C ASP A 99 -11.33 -3.94 -15.12
N ALA A 100 -12.55 -4.45 -15.36
CA ALA A 100 -12.96 -4.95 -16.65
C ALA A 100 -13.84 -3.87 -17.30
N LYS A 101 -13.38 -3.34 -18.43
CA LYS A 101 -14.15 -2.41 -19.26
C LYS A 101 -14.58 -3.16 -20.51
N ASP A 102 -15.86 -3.06 -20.87
CA ASP A 102 -16.33 -3.60 -22.14
C ASP A 102 -15.62 -2.88 -23.29
N SER A 103 -15.06 -3.66 -24.22
CA SER A 103 -14.12 -3.20 -25.27
C SER A 103 -14.74 -2.36 -26.39
N PHE A 104 -15.90 -1.73 -26.15
CA PHE A 104 -16.64 -0.96 -27.16
C PHE A 104 -16.59 0.56 -26.95
N GLU A 105 -15.64 1.05 -26.15
CA GLU A 105 -15.29 2.48 -26.06
C GLU A 105 -13.85 2.75 -26.48
#